data_AF-A0A0Q6NJ20-F1
#
_entry.id   AF-A0A0Q6NJ20-F1
#
_cell.length_a   1.000
_cell.length_b   1.000
_cell.length_c   1.000
_cell.angle_alpha   90.00
_cell.angle_beta   90.00
_cell.angle_gamma   90.00
#
_symmetry.space_group_name_H-M   'P 1'
#
loop_
_entity.id
_entity.type
_entity.pdbx_description
1 polymer ?
#
loop_
_entity_poly.entity_id
_entity_poly.type
_entity_poly.pdbx_seq_one_letter_code
_entity_poly.pdbx_strand_id
1 'polypeptide(L)'
;MSPAFQETFNLAKGSIPARTDVPLNKFDSCALKSHEDLLAAIKDNSLVPSMAHEMAVSRTVRGEFLDLVTNFFNSDMSSADAVNALAKAVKRAQQP
;
A
#
# COMPACT_ATOMS: atom_id res chain seq x y z
N MET A 1 -15.33 15.52 5.61
CA MET A 1 -14.62 14.48 6.39
C MET A 1 -14.58 14.88 7.87
N SER A 2 -15.57 14.47 8.67
CA SER A 2 -15.68 14.90 10.08
C SER A 2 -14.75 14.09 11.01
N PRO A 3 -14.21 14.69 12.08
CA PRO A 3 -13.39 13.97 13.06
C PRO A 3 -14.12 12.82 13.74
N ALA A 4 -15.39 13.02 14.12
CA ALA A 4 -16.20 12.00 14.79
C ALA A 4 -16.42 10.74 13.92
N PHE A 5 -16.67 10.94 12.62
CA PHE A 5 -16.79 9.81 11.68
C PHE A 5 -15.44 9.12 11.49
N GLN A 6 -14.35 9.87 11.36
CA GLN A 6 -13.00 9.31 11.24
C GLN A 6 -12.64 8.46 12.48
N GLU A 7 -12.95 8.90 13.69
CA GLU A 7 -12.75 8.09 14.90
C GLU A 7 -13.55 6.77 14.82
N THR A 8 -14.87 6.87 14.63
CA THR A 8 -15.77 5.70 14.70
C THR A 8 -15.48 4.69 13.60
N PHE A 9 -15.28 5.16 12.36
CA PHE A 9 -15.01 4.29 11.22
C PHE A 9 -13.67 3.57 11.37
N ASN A 10 -12.61 4.29 11.74
CA ASN A 10 -11.27 3.72 11.79
C ASN A 10 -11.09 2.74 12.95
N LEU A 11 -11.77 2.94 14.08
CA LEU A 11 -11.85 1.95 15.17
C LEU A 11 -12.43 0.62 14.68
N ALA A 12 -13.48 0.64 13.85
CA ALA A 12 -14.07 -0.58 13.29
C ALA A 12 -13.24 -1.16 12.14
N LYS A 13 -12.59 -0.30 11.34
CA LYS A 13 -11.87 -0.69 10.13
C LYS A 13 -10.47 -1.26 10.40
N GLY A 14 -9.88 -0.94 11.56
CA GLY A 14 -8.51 -1.30 11.93
C GLY A 14 -7.44 -0.44 11.23
N SER A 15 -7.80 0.75 10.77
CA SER A 15 -6.88 1.73 10.16
C SER A 15 -6.70 2.95 11.05
N ILE A 16 -5.76 3.83 10.70
CA ILE A 16 -5.65 5.17 11.30
C ILE A 16 -6.50 6.18 10.52
N PRO A 17 -6.97 7.26 11.16
CA PRO A 17 -7.63 8.36 10.47
C PRO A 17 -6.79 8.95 9.32
N ALA A 18 -7.44 9.32 8.22
CA ALA A 18 -6.79 10.06 7.13
C ALA A 18 -6.47 11.51 7.52
N ARG A 19 -7.17 12.03 8.54
CA ARG A 19 -6.89 13.32 9.18
C ARG A 19 -5.88 13.13 10.30
N THR A 20 -4.84 13.94 10.34
CA THR A 20 -3.81 13.91 11.39
C THR A 20 -4.21 14.66 12.67
N ASP A 21 -5.38 15.31 12.68
CA ASP A 21 -5.91 16.09 13.82
C ASP A 21 -7.02 15.39 14.59
N VAL A 22 -7.27 14.10 14.32
CA VAL A 22 -8.26 13.30 15.06
C VAL A 22 -7.64 12.78 16.36
N PRO A 23 -8.27 13.01 17.53
CA PRO A 23 -7.80 12.45 18.79
C PRO A 23 -7.72 10.92 18.74
N LEU A 24 -6.62 10.34 19.21
CA LEU A 24 -6.38 8.89 19.15
C LEU A 24 -6.60 8.18 20.49
N ASN A 25 -7.18 8.85 21.49
CA ASN A 25 -7.33 8.34 22.85
C ASN A 25 -8.14 7.04 22.98
N LYS A 26 -8.97 6.70 21.98
CA LYS A 26 -9.76 5.46 21.94
C LYS A 26 -9.13 4.35 21.10
N PHE A 27 -8.05 4.64 20.39
CA PHE A 27 -7.41 3.69 19.50
C PHE A 27 -6.46 2.78 20.27
N ASP A 28 -6.23 1.58 19.74
CA ASP A 28 -5.31 0.62 20.34
C ASP A 28 -3.84 1.00 20.11
N SER A 29 -2.93 0.25 20.73
CA SER A 29 -1.48 0.47 20.61
C SER A 29 -0.96 0.32 19.19
N CYS A 30 -1.58 -0.54 18.36
CA CYS A 30 -1.20 -0.72 16.96
C CYS A 30 -1.52 0.51 16.12
N ALA A 31 -2.70 1.10 16.32
CA ALA A 31 -3.11 2.32 15.63
C ALA A 31 -2.30 3.54 16.10
N LEU A 32 -1.98 3.65 17.39
CA LEU A 32 -1.08 4.68 17.90
C LEU A 32 0.30 4.59 17.24
N LYS A 33 0.90 3.39 17.20
CA LYS A 33 2.18 3.15 16.53
C LYS A 33 2.13 3.47 15.03
N SER A 34 1.06 3.05 14.34
CA SER A 34 0.87 3.31 12.91
C SER A 34 0.79 4.81 12.60
N HIS A 35 0.13 5.59 13.46
CA HIS A 35 0.07 7.05 13.31
C HIS A 35 1.43 7.72 13.54
N GLU A 36 2.17 7.30 14.56
CA GLU A 36 3.54 7.78 14.81
C GLU A 36 4.47 7.47 13.62
N ASP A 37 4.37 6.25 13.06
CA ASP A 37 5.14 5.84 11.87
C ASP A 37 4.79 6.65 10.63
N LEU A 38 3.50 6.97 10.44
CA LEU A 38 3.08 7.86 9.35
C LEU A 38 3.73 9.24 9.49
N LEU A 39 3.69 9.85 10.67
CA LEU A 39 4.28 11.18 10.90
C LEU A 39 5.81 11.17 10.75
N ALA A 40 6.47 10.12 11.24
CA ALA A 40 7.92 9.92 11.05
C ALA A 40 8.26 9.77 9.56
N ALA A 41 7.52 8.94 8.81
CA ALA A 41 7.75 8.73 7.39
C ALA A 41 7.51 10.00 6.55
N ILE A 42 6.52 10.82 6.92
CA ILE A 42 6.29 12.14 6.29
C ILE A 42 7.50 13.05 6.56
N LYS A 43 7.94 13.15 7.81
CA LYS A 43 9.06 13.99 8.21
C LYS A 43 10.36 13.60 7.51
N ASP A 44 10.61 12.30 7.39
CA ASP A 44 11.83 11.75 6.80
C ASP A 44 11.75 11.59 5.27
N ASN A 45 10.64 12.03 4.65
CA ASN A 45 10.38 11.88 3.21
C ASN A 45 10.50 10.43 2.71
N SER A 46 10.11 9.47 3.56
CA SER A 46 10.13 8.03 3.30
C SER A 46 8.74 7.41 3.12
N LEU A 47 7.68 8.23 3.20
CA LEU A 47 6.31 7.78 2.91
C LEU A 47 6.13 7.49 1.42
N VAL A 48 5.96 6.21 1.08
CA VAL A 48 5.77 5.75 -0.31
C VAL A 48 4.38 5.15 -0.53
N PRO A 49 3.81 5.30 -1.74
CA PRO A 49 2.52 4.69 -2.07
C PRO A 49 2.63 3.17 -2.24
N SER A 50 1.60 2.44 -1.81
CA SER A 50 1.53 0.98 -2.00
C SER A 50 1.23 0.61 -3.47
N MET A 51 2.02 -0.29 -4.06
CA MET A 51 1.74 -0.88 -5.37
C MET A 51 0.54 -1.84 -5.32
N ALA A 52 0.51 -2.74 -4.33
CA ALA A 52 -0.50 -3.77 -4.21
C ALA A 52 -1.91 -3.22 -3.92
N HIS A 53 -2.00 -2.04 -3.27
CA HIS A 53 -3.25 -1.37 -2.90
C HIS A 53 -3.58 -0.15 -3.79
N GLU A 54 -3.16 -0.19 -5.07
CA GLU A 54 -3.62 0.77 -6.10
C GLU A 54 -3.24 2.24 -5.84
N MET A 55 -2.15 2.51 -5.11
CA MET A 55 -1.67 3.87 -4.88
C MET A 55 -0.50 4.27 -5.79
N ALA A 56 0.41 3.34 -6.08
CA ALA A 56 1.66 3.66 -6.76
C ALA A 56 1.59 3.59 -8.29
N VAL A 57 0.70 2.76 -8.83
CA VAL A 57 0.64 2.42 -10.27
C VAL A 57 -0.81 2.28 -10.73
N SER A 58 -1.04 2.31 -12.05
CA SER A 58 -2.36 2.08 -12.64
C SER A 58 -2.86 0.64 -12.38
N ARG A 59 -4.17 0.43 -12.48
CA ARG A 59 -4.79 -0.90 -12.31
C ARG A 59 -4.21 -1.94 -13.27
N THR A 60 -3.95 -1.57 -14.53
CA THR A 60 -3.37 -2.47 -15.55
C THR A 60 -1.96 -2.91 -15.16
N VAL A 61 -1.11 -1.97 -14.72
CA VAL A 61 0.25 -2.29 -14.27
C VAL A 61 0.22 -3.13 -12.99
N ARG A 62 -0.71 -2.86 -12.08
CA ARG A 62 -0.90 -3.67 -10.87
C ARG A 62 -1.27 -5.12 -11.20
N GLY A 63 -2.14 -5.34 -12.18
CA GLY A 63 -2.54 -6.68 -12.63
C GLY A 63 -1.34 -7.52 -13.06
N GLU A 64 -0.54 -6.99 -14.00
CA GLU A 64 0.68 -7.64 -14.48
C GLU A 64 1.69 -7.92 -13.34
N PHE A 65 1.81 -7.01 -12.37
CA PHE A 65 2.64 -7.23 -11.18
C PHE A 65 2.14 -8.41 -10.33
N LEU A 66 0.84 -8.44 -10.03
CA LEU A 66 0.27 -9.48 -9.18
C LEU A 66 0.29 -10.85 -9.85
N ASP A 67 0.00 -10.93 -11.14
CA ASP A 67 0.04 -12.18 -11.90
C ASP A 67 1.46 -12.76 -11.90
N LEU A 68 2.46 -11.92 -12.18
CA LEU A 68 3.84 -12.38 -12.21
C LEU A 68 4.38 -12.76 -10.84
N VAL A 69 4.14 -11.93 -9.81
CA VAL A 69 4.60 -12.24 -8.44
C VAL A 69 3.94 -13.51 -7.92
N THR A 70 2.65 -13.71 -8.21
CA THR A 70 1.93 -14.94 -7.84
C THR A 70 2.53 -16.15 -8.56
N ASN A 71 2.79 -16.06 -9.86
CA ASN A 71 3.38 -17.16 -10.61
C ASN A 71 4.82 -17.48 -10.15
N PHE A 72 5.65 -16.46 -9.94
CA PHE A 72 7.01 -16.61 -9.43
C PHE A 72 7.02 -17.27 -8.05
N PHE A 73 6.14 -16.84 -7.14
CA PHE A 73 6.06 -17.40 -5.79
C PHE A 73 5.62 -18.86 -5.76
N ASN A 74 4.81 -19.29 -6.74
CA ASN A 74 4.21 -20.63 -6.79
C ASN A 74 4.89 -21.57 -7.82
N SER A 75 6.08 -21.24 -8.32
CA SER A 75 6.79 -22.06 -9.31
C SER A 75 8.30 -22.11 -9.06
N ASP A 76 9.00 -22.96 -9.81
CA ASP A 76 10.47 -23.05 -9.82
C ASP A 76 11.13 -21.99 -10.72
N MET A 77 10.40 -20.91 -11.07
CA MET A 77 10.93 -19.82 -11.89
C MET A 77 12.14 -19.18 -11.20
N SER A 78 13.23 -18.97 -11.95
CA SER A 78 14.40 -18.28 -11.40
C SER A 78 14.10 -16.79 -11.19
N SER A 79 14.76 -16.16 -10.21
CA SER A 79 14.62 -14.71 -10.00
C SER A 79 15.07 -13.90 -11.21
N ALA A 80 16.05 -14.40 -11.98
CA ALA A 80 16.49 -13.75 -13.21
C ALA A 80 15.39 -13.77 -14.29
N ASP A 81 14.69 -14.90 -14.45
CA ASP A 81 13.58 -15.02 -15.38
C ASP A 81 12.38 -14.17 -14.94
N ALA A 82 12.09 -14.13 -13.63
CA ALA A 82 11.01 -13.32 -13.07
C ALA A 82 11.21 -11.82 -13.34
N VAL A 83 12.42 -11.30 -13.14
CA VAL A 83 12.74 -9.89 -13.43
C VAL A 83 12.58 -9.59 -14.92
N ASN A 84 13.06 -10.47 -15.79
CA ASN A 84 12.92 -10.33 -17.24
C ASN A 84 11.44 -10.36 -17.67
N ALA A 85 10.65 -11.25 -17.09
CA ALA A 85 9.22 -11.35 -17.35
C ALA A 85 8.47 -10.12 -16.84
N LEU A 86 8.85 -9.58 -15.67
CA LEU A 86 8.22 -8.40 -15.06
C LEU A 86 8.47 -7.14 -15.89
N ALA A 87 9.70 -6.92 -16.36
CA ALA A 87 10.02 -5.79 -17.22
C ALA A 87 9.19 -5.80 -18.51
N LYS A 88 9.00 -6.99 -19.11
CA LYS A 88 8.14 -7.16 -20.30
C LYS A 88 6.67 -6.90 -19.96
N ALA A 89 6.20 -7.43 -18.83
CA ALA A 89 4.83 -7.31 -18.35
C ALA A 89 4.42 -5.86 -18.11
N VAL A 90 5.20 -5.13 -17.31
CA VAL A 90 4.97 -3.71 -17.04
C VAL A 90 4.99 -2.88 -18.32
N LYS A 91 5.92 -3.14 -19.24
CA LYS A 91 6.00 -2.41 -20.52
C LYS A 91 4.75 -2.61 -21.38
N ARG A 92 4.14 -3.80 -21.39
CA ARG A 92 2.88 -4.04 -22.10
C ARG A 92 1.72 -3.29 -21.44
N ALA A 93 1.62 -3.33 -20.11
CA ALA A 93 0.55 -2.67 -19.37
C ALA A 93 0.57 -1.13 -19.41
N GLN A 94 1.68 -0.54 -19.85
CA GLN A 94 1.81 0.91 -20.06
C GLN A 94 1.44 1.37 -21.48
N GLN A 95 1.16 0.44 -22.40
CA GLN A 95 0.71 0.80 -23.74
C GLN A 95 -0.75 1.28 -23.70
N PRO A 96 -1.10 2.31 -24.50
CA PRO A 96 -2.43 2.89 -24.52
C PRO A 96 -3.50 1.94 -25.06
#